data_AF-A0A246JFQ5-F1
#
_entry.id   AF-A0A246JFQ5-F1
#
_cell.length_a   1.000
_cell.length_b   1.000
_cell.length_c   1.000
_cell.angle_alpha   90.00
_cell.angle_beta   90.00
_cell.angle_gamma   90.00
#
_symmetry.space_group_name_H-M   'P 1'
#
loop_
_entity.id
_entity.type
_entity.pdbx_description
1 polymer ?
#
loop_
_entity_poly.entity_id
_entity_poly.type
_entity_poly.pdbx_seq_one_letter_code
_entity_poly.pdbx_strand_id
1 'polypeptide(L)'
;MTMDGLTSDQRALAECICEISERRYRAGWMLGIEAEVWHDLVGAQGGTYRRGLSSEEFQRLKTLSDRCGGWIALDHEGDCGFVAMEDWLARCAADDGIGR
;
A
#
# COMPACT_ATOMS: atom_id res chain seq x y z
N MET A 1 -2.65 6.99 13.83
CA MET A 1 -1.59 6.96 12.81
C MET A 1 -0.99 8.34 12.73
N THR A 2 0.33 8.42 12.74
CA THR A 2 1.06 9.66 12.52
C THR A 2 1.71 9.56 11.14
N MET A 3 1.66 10.65 10.38
CA MET A 3 2.23 10.77 9.02
C MET A 3 3.33 11.84 9.01
N ASP A 4 4.00 12.00 10.15
CA ASP A 4 5.01 13.04 10.35
C ASP A 4 6.28 12.67 9.56
N GLY A 5 6.83 13.63 8.82
CA GLY A 5 7.99 13.39 7.96
C GLY A 5 7.68 12.83 6.55
N LEU A 6 6.42 12.54 6.21
CA LEU A 6 6.04 12.22 4.83
C LEU A 6 5.96 13.47 3.96
N THR A 7 6.49 13.37 2.74
CA THR A 7 6.27 14.38 1.69
C THR A 7 4.81 14.40 1.24
N SER A 8 4.40 15.44 0.51
CA SER A 8 3.01 15.58 0.02
C SER A 8 2.55 14.37 -0.82
N ASP A 9 3.43 13.83 -1.67
CA ASP A 9 3.08 12.67 -2.51
C ASP A 9 2.99 11.37 -1.70
N GLN A 10 3.89 11.19 -0.73
CA GLN A 10 3.87 10.03 0.19
C GLN A 10 2.64 10.05 1.09
N ARG A 11 2.26 11.24 1.58
CA ARG A 11 1.04 11.43 2.35
C ARG A 11 -0.20 11.11 1.51
N ALA A 12 -0.24 11.57 0.26
CA ALA A 12 -1.34 11.25 -0.65
C ALA A 12 -1.44 9.73 -0.92
N LEU A 13 -0.31 9.02 -1.02
CA LEU A 13 -0.30 7.56 -1.13
C LEU A 13 -0.89 6.91 0.12
N ALA A 14 -0.49 7.38 1.31
CA ALA A 14 -0.97 6.88 2.58
C ALA A 14 -2.48 7.14 2.76
N GLU A 15 -2.94 8.35 2.43
CA GLU A 15 -4.38 8.70 2.44
C GLU A 15 -5.17 7.81 1.48
N CYS A 16 -4.62 7.51 0.29
CA CYS A 16 -5.29 6.61 -0.65
C CYS A 16 -5.45 5.18 -0.09
N ILE A 17 -4.44 4.64 0.59
CA ILE A 17 -4.54 3.34 1.27
C ILE A 17 -5.57 3.38 2.40
N CYS A 18 -5.60 4.47 3.17
CA CYS A 18 -6.57 4.72 4.23
C CYS A 18 -8.01 4.75 3.69
N GLU A 19 -8.25 5.46 2.57
CA GLU A 19 -9.56 5.49 1.90
C GLU A 19 -10.01 4.10 1.46
N ILE A 20 -9.09 3.28 0.93
CA ILE A 20 -9.37 1.89 0.53
C ILE A 20 -9.70 1.03 1.76
N SER A 21 -8.92 1.18 2.84
CA SER A 21 -9.18 0.50 4.11
C SER A 21 -10.58 0.85 4.65
N GLU A 22 -10.93 2.13 4.69
CA GLU A 22 -12.23 2.60 5.18
C GLU A 22 -13.38 2.07 4.30
N ARG A 23 -13.18 2.06 2.98
CA ARG A 23 -14.18 1.53 2.05
C ARG A 23 -14.40 0.03 2.23
N ARG A 24 -13.33 -0.76 2.40
CA ARG A 24 -13.41 -2.23 2.50
C ARG A 24 -13.83 -2.72 3.88
N TYR A 25 -13.29 -2.08 4.91
CA TYR A 25 -13.32 -2.57 6.29
C TYR A 25 -13.97 -1.61 7.27
N ARG A 26 -14.40 -0.41 6.85
CA ARG A 26 -14.94 0.64 7.73
C ARG A 26 -13.97 1.00 8.86
N ALA A 27 -12.68 0.96 8.54
CA ALA A 27 -11.60 1.27 9.45
C ALA A 27 -10.55 2.13 8.74
N GLY A 28 -10.11 3.21 9.37
CA GLY A 28 -9.17 4.16 8.79
C GLY A 28 -7.89 3.50 8.28
N TRP A 29 -7.17 2.76 9.12
CA TRP A 29 -6.03 1.95 8.68
C TRP A 29 -6.01 0.63 9.41
N MET A 30 -6.40 -0.44 8.72
CA MET A 30 -6.28 -1.80 9.24
C MET A 30 -4.83 -2.28 9.06
N LEU A 31 -4.20 -2.78 10.13
CA LEU A 31 -2.87 -3.37 10.03
C LEU A 31 -2.86 -4.48 8.96
N GLY A 32 -1.88 -4.44 8.05
CA GLY A 32 -1.77 -5.39 6.94
C GLY A 32 -2.51 -4.97 5.65
N ILE A 33 -3.29 -3.88 5.68
CA ILE A 33 -3.96 -3.38 4.47
C ILE A 33 -2.95 -2.92 3.40
N GLU A 34 -1.80 -2.40 3.82
CA GLU A 34 -0.72 -1.98 2.94
C GLU A 34 -0.19 -3.14 2.07
N ALA A 35 -0.11 -4.34 2.64
CA ALA A 35 0.31 -5.54 1.94
C ALA A 35 -0.81 -6.06 1.03
N GLU A 36 -2.05 -6.12 1.53
CA GLU A 36 -3.21 -6.54 0.72
C GLU A 36 -3.40 -5.65 -0.52
N VAL A 37 -3.38 -4.33 -0.33
CA VAL A 37 -3.51 -3.36 -1.44
C VAL A 37 -2.35 -3.49 -2.42
N TRP A 38 -1.14 -3.74 -1.95
CA TRP A 38 0.00 -4.02 -2.81
C TRP A 38 -0.17 -5.30 -3.63
N HIS A 39 -0.61 -6.40 -3.01
CA HIS A 39 -0.90 -7.64 -3.71
C HIS A 39 -1.99 -7.46 -4.76
N ASP A 40 -3.04 -6.69 -4.48
CA ASP A 40 -4.06 -6.35 -5.46
C ASP A 40 -3.51 -5.51 -6.61
N LEU A 41 -2.62 -4.56 -6.32
CA LEU A 41 -1.97 -3.71 -7.32
C LEU A 41 -1.08 -4.55 -8.26
N VAL A 42 -0.24 -5.43 -7.73
CA VAL A 42 0.66 -6.28 -8.53
C VAL A 42 -0.11 -7.40 -9.24
N GLY A 43 -1.07 -8.04 -8.57
CA GLY A 43 -1.93 -9.06 -9.16
C GLY A 43 -2.73 -8.52 -10.35
N ALA A 44 -3.23 -7.29 -10.26
CA ALA A 44 -3.92 -6.62 -11.36
C ALA A 44 -3.00 -6.28 -12.55
N GLN A 45 -1.70 -6.05 -12.32
CA GLN A 45 -0.73 -5.88 -13.41
C GLN A 45 -0.44 -7.18 -14.16
N GLY A 46 -0.50 -8.32 -13.47
CA GLY A 46 -0.38 -9.66 -14.07
C GLY A 46 -1.66 -10.18 -14.74
N GLY A 47 -2.71 -9.36 -14.85
CA GLY A 47 -4.01 -9.78 -15.42
C GLY A 47 -4.85 -10.64 -14.49
N THR A 48 -4.43 -10.81 -13.23
CA THR A 48 -5.23 -11.49 -12.20
C THR A 48 -6.26 -10.51 -11.64
N TYR A 49 -7.43 -11.02 -11.27
CA TYR A 49 -8.61 -10.25 -10.84
C TYR A 49 -8.26 -9.11 -9.87
N ARG A 50 -8.73 -7.88 -10.14
CA ARG A 50 -8.70 -6.78 -9.18
C ARG A 50 -9.63 -7.12 -8.01
N ARG A 51 -9.12 -7.74 -6.94
CA ARG A 51 -9.94 -8.01 -5.75
C ARG A 51 -10.16 -6.73 -4.97
N GLY A 52 -11.13 -5.92 -5.40
CA GLY A 52 -11.63 -4.80 -4.60
C GLY A 52 -10.92 -3.47 -4.79
N LEU A 53 -10.03 -3.32 -5.78
CA LEU A 53 -9.57 -2.01 -6.26
C LEU A 53 -10.38 -1.59 -7.50
N SER A 54 -10.95 -0.39 -7.44
CA SER A 54 -11.54 0.28 -8.60
C SER A 54 -10.45 0.74 -9.57
N SER A 55 -10.82 0.99 -10.83
CA SER A 55 -9.88 1.53 -11.83
C SER A 55 -9.22 2.83 -11.39
N GLU A 56 -9.96 3.72 -10.74
CA GLU A 56 -9.43 5.00 -10.25
C GLU A 56 -8.41 4.80 -9.12
N GLU A 57 -8.74 3.98 -8.11
CA GLU A 57 -7.84 3.65 -7.00
C GLU A 57 -6.56 3.00 -7.50
N PHE A 58 -6.67 2.04 -8.42
CA PHE A 58 -5.51 1.41 -9.05
C PHE A 58 -4.59 2.42 -9.75
N GLN A 59 -5.15 3.32 -10.56
CA GLN A 59 -4.37 4.33 -11.28
C GLN A 59 -3.73 5.33 -10.32
N ARG A 60 -4.46 5.77 -9.28
CA ARG A 60 -3.94 6.67 -8.24
C ARG A 60 -2.79 6.02 -7.47
N LEU A 61 -2.98 4.81 -6.94
CA LEU A 61 -1.94 4.07 -6.22
C LEU A 61 -0.70 3.87 -7.08
N LYS A 62 -0.88 3.41 -8.32
CA LYS A 62 0.23 3.21 -9.25
C LYS A 62 1.00 4.50 -9.51
N THR A 63 0.29 5.59 -9.80
CA THR A 63 0.90 6.88 -10.10
C THR A 63 1.63 7.46 -8.89
N LEU A 64 1.01 7.39 -7.70
CA LEU A 64 1.61 7.92 -6.48
C LEU A 64 2.82 7.09 -6.05
N SER A 65 2.74 5.77 -6.13
CA SER A 65 3.86 4.88 -5.83
C SER A 65 5.04 5.08 -6.79
N ASP A 66 4.76 5.21 -8.08
CA ASP A 66 5.78 5.50 -9.10
C ASP A 66 6.46 6.86 -8.85
N ARG A 67 5.67 7.91 -8.56
CA ARG A 67 6.19 9.25 -8.24
C ARG A 67 7.04 9.26 -6.98
N CYS A 68 6.66 8.48 -5.97
CA CYS A 68 7.41 8.39 -4.72
C CYS A 68 8.62 7.44 -4.83
N GLY A 69 8.65 6.54 -5.82
CA GLY A 69 9.65 5.48 -5.90
C GLY A 69 9.55 4.47 -4.74
N GLY A 70 8.35 4.25 -4.20
CA GLY A 70 8.17 3.40 -3.02
C GLY A 70 6.72 3.20 -2.59
N TRP A 71 6.56 2.73 -1.36
CA TRP A 71 5.28 2.37 -0.77
C TRP A 71 5.15 2.90 0.66
N ILE A 72 3.93 2.90 1.20
CA ILE A 72 3.69 3.26 2.60
C ILE A 72 3.42 1.99 3.39
N ALA A 73 4.17 1.80 4.46
CA ALA A 73 3.96 0.70 5.39
C ALA A 73 3.58 1.25 6.76
N LEU A 74 2.64 0.56 7.43
CA LEU A 74 2.43 0.78 8.85
C LEU A 74 3.50 -0.01 9.60
N ASP A 75 4.24 0.66 10.48
CA ASP A 75 5.18 0.00 11.38
C ASP A 75 4.44 -0.60 12.60
N HIS A 76 5.11 -1.51 13.32
CA HIS A 76 4.62 -2.12 14.55
C HIS A 76 4.27 -1.11 15.66
N GLU A 77 4.84 0.10 15.62
CA GLU A 77 4.48 1.20 16.52
C GLU A 77 3.21 1.98 16.08
N GLY A 78 2.62 1.64 14.93
CA GLY A 78 1.43 2.30 14.40
C GLY A 78 1.71 3.63 13.68
N ASP A 79 2.97 3.85 13.30
CA ASP A 79 3.43 4.98 12.51
C ASP A 79 3.45 4.65 11.01
N CYS A 80 3.07 5.61 10.17
CA CYS A 80 3.06 5.42 8.72
C CYS A 80 4.40 5.85 8.13
N GLY A 81 5.25 4.88 7.82
CA GLY A 81 6.57 5.11 7.22
C GLY A 81 6.57 4.93 5.70
N PHE A 82 7.33 5.78 5.02
CA PHE A 82 7.70 5.52 3.62
C PHE A 82 8.80 4.47 3.54
N VAL A 83 8.60 3.50 2.66
CA VAL A 83 9.56 2.45 2.36
C VAL A 83 9.93 2.56 0.89
N ALA A 84 11.23 2.62 0.59
CA ALA A 84 11.69 2.62 -0.79
C ALA A 84 11.23 1.34 -1.51
N MET A 85 11.00 1.42 -2.82
CA MET A 85 10.42 0.30 -3.55
C MET A 85 11.25 -0.98 -3.43
N GLU A 86 12.58 -0.88 -3.44
CA GLU A 86 13.48 -2.03 -3.27
C GLU A 86 13.28 -2.72 -1.90
N ASP A 87 13.25 -1.96 -0.81
CA ASP A 87 12.99 -2.48 0.53
C ASP A 87 11.58 -3.07 0.67
N TRP A 88 10.58 -2.45 0.04
CA TRP A 88 9.22 -2.96 0.03
C TRP A 88 9.11 -4.30 -0.72
N LEU A 89 9.73 -4.40 -1.89
CA LEU A 89 9.81 -5.64 -2.66
C LEU A 89 10.55 -6.73 -1.87
N ALA A 90 11.62 -6.39 -1.17
CA ALA A 90 12.33 -7.33 -0.30
C ALA A 90 11.44 -7.83 0.85
N ARG A 91 10.65 -6.95 1.48
CA ARG A 91 9.65 -7.33 2.49
C ARG A 91 8.59 -8.26 1.92
N CYS A 92 8.00 -7.93 0.77
CA CYS A 92 7.00 -8.79 0.13
C CYS A 92 7.58 -10.15 -0.30
N ALA A 93 8.82 -10.19 -0.80
CA ALA A 93 9.48 -11.43 -1.16
C ALA A 93 9.82 -12.31 0.06
N ALA A 94 10.13 -11.69 1.21
CA ALA A 94 10.34 -12.40 2.46
C ALA A 94 9.03 -12.95 3.05
N ASP A 95 7.93 -12.22 2.91
CA ASP A 95 6.59 -12.62 3.40
C ASP A 95 5.98 -13.75 2.55
N ASP A 96 6.16 -13.71 1.22
CA ASP A 96 5.80 -14.80 0.28
C ASP A 96 6.57 -16.11 0.55
N GLY A 97 7.64 -16.04 1.35
CA GLY A 97 8.46 -17.18 1.78
C GLY A 97 7.87 -18.02 2.91
N ILE A 98 6.80 -17.60 3.59
CA ILE A 98 6.14 -18.37 4.67
C ILE A 98 4.74 -18.76 4.22
N GLY A 99 4.63 -19.82 3.41
CA GLY A 99 3.32 -20.34 3.02
C GLY A 99 3.33 -21.41 1.92
N ARG A 100 4.08 -22.50 2.11
CA ARG A 100 3.80 -23.77 1.42
C ARG A 100 3.75 -24.93 2.40
#